data_AF-A0A2H0L755-F1
#
_entry.id   AF-A0A2H0L755-F1
#
_cell.length_a   1.000
_cell.length_b   1.000
_cell.length_c   1.000
_cell.angle_alpha   90.00
_cell.angle_beta   90.00
_cell.angle_gamma   90.00
#
_symmetry.space_group_name_H-M   'P 1'
#
loop_
_entity.id
_entity.type
_entity.pdbx_description
1 polymer ?
#
loop_
_entity_poly.entity_id
_entity_poly.type
_entity_poly.pdbx_seq_one_letter_code
_entity_poly.pdbx_strand_id
1 'polypeptide(L)'
;EFDVDFLGTKLHIKVIADKSIDMKFGTGALGVTPAHSMSDAELAKKNNLPTIPVIGENGLIKSGFGKFSGLPVLEARLAIAEALKDKELLKDSSTMINNLSVCYRCEMPIEPLVSEQWFV
;
A
#
# COMPACT_ATOMS: atom_id res chain seq x y z
N GLU A 1 9.32 -11.26 -13.32
CA GLU A 1 8.82 -11.58 -11.95
C GLU A 1 10.03 -11.92 -11.10
N PHE A 2 9.99 -11.66 -9.80
CA PHE A 2 11.10 -11.97 -8.90
C PHE A 2 10.59 -12.13 -7.47
N ASP A 3 11.30 -12.94 -6.69
CA ASP A 3 11.04 -13.10 -5.26
C ASP A 3 11.85 -12.08 -4.45
N VAL A 4 11.24 -11.52 -3.42
CA VAL A 4 11.87 -10.55 -2.53
C VAL A 4 11.39 -10.75 -1.10
N ASP A 5 12.28 -10.46 -0.14
CA ASP A 5 11.93 -10.37 1.27
C ASP A 5 11.73 -8.89 1.64
N PHE A 6 10.48 -8.51 1.89
CA PHE A 6 10.11 -7.18 2.37
C PHE A 6 9.90 -7.21 3.88
N LEU A 7 10.95 -6.85 4.63
CA LEU A 7 10.93 -6.75 6.10
C LEU A 7 10.42 -8.01 6.83
N GLY A 8 10.76 -9.20 6.32
CA GLY A 8 10.32 -10.50 6.84
C GLY A 8 9.10 -11.08 6.10
N THR A 9 8.52 -10.32 5.17
CA THR A 9 7.40 -10.77 4.33
C THR A 9 7.94 -11.22 2.97
N LYS A 10 7.86 -12.52 2.69
CA LYS A 10 8.24 -13.06 1.38
C LYS A 10 7.17 -12.73 0.34
N LEU A 11 7.57 -12.04 -0.72
CA LEU A 11 6.70 -11.58 -1.79
C LEU A 11 7.21 -12.09 -3.14
N HIS A 12 6.28 -12.49 -4.00
CA HIS A 12 6.54 -12.74 -5.41
C HIS A 12 6.01 -11.56 -6.22
N ILE A 13 6.92 -10.77 -6.80
CA ILE A 13 6.59 -9.50 -7.45
C ILE A 13 6.61 -9.65 -8.97
N LYS A 14 5.51 -9.22 -9.59
CA LYS A 14 5.39 -9.10 -11.05
C LYS A 14 5.59 -7.68 -11.51
N VAL A 15 6.49 -7.50 -12.47
CA VAL A 15 6.72 -6.21 -13.14
C VAL A 15 5.81 -6.15 -14.36
N ILE A 16 5.00 -5.09 -14.45
CA ILE A 16 3.99 -4.89 -15.50
C ILE A 16 4.25 -3.54 -16.14
N ALA A 17 4.15 -3.48 -17.47
CA ALA A 17 4.11 -2.21 -18.20
C ALA A 17 2.66 -1.77 -18.37
N ASP A 18 2.31 -0.58 -17.89
CA ASP A 18 1.00 0.03 -18.08
C ASP A 18 1.14 1.50 -18.52
N LYS A 19 0.28 1.92 -19.45
CA LYS A 19 0.31 3.28 -20.02
C LYS A 19 -0.25 4.35 -19.07
N SER A 20 -0.95 3.93 -18.02
CA SER A 20 -1.50 4.83 -17.00
C SER A 20 -0.43 5.42 -16.07
N ILE A 21 0.80 4.90 -16.09
CA ILE A 21 1.89 5.35 -15.24
C ILE A 21 2.58 6.56 -15.86
N ASP A 22 2.68 7.65 -15.11
CA ASP A 22 3.44 8.83 -15.51
C ASP A 22 4.95 8.62 -15.32
N MET A 23 5.66 8.43 -16.43
CA MET A 23 7.11 8.26 -16.44
C MET A 23 7.89 9.48 -15.94
N LYS A 24 7.26 10.67 -15.87
CA LYS A 24 7.91 11.88 -15.36
C LYS A 24 7.79 12.03 -13.85
N PHE A 25 6.91 11.25 -13.21
CA PHE A 25 6.67 11.33 -11.77
C PHE A 25 7.48 10.26 -11.01
N GLY A 26 8.16 10.68 -9.94
CA GLY A 26 8.98 9.79 -9.12
C GLY A 26 10.07 9.07 -9.93
N THR A 27 10.11 7.74 -9.86
CA THR A 27 11.05 6.91 -10.62
C THR A 27 10.49 6.42 -11.96
N GLY A 28 9.24 6.76 -12.30
CA GLY A 28 8.51 6.14 -13.41
C GLY A 28 8.04 4.71 -13.13
N ALA A 29 8.16 4.23 -11.89
CA ALA A 29 7.61 2.95 -11.43
C ALA A 29 6.78 3.17 -10.15
N LEU A 30 5.64 2.47 -10.06
CA LEU A 30 4.70 2.57 -8.95
C LEU A 30 4.52 1.20 -8.29
N GLY A 31 4.47 1.17 -6.96
CA GLY A 31 4.05 -0.02 -6.20
C GLY A 31 2.53 -0.17 -6.26
N VAL A 32 2.05 -1.39 -6.53
CA VAL A 32 0.62 -1.68 -6.69
C VAL A 32 0.09 -2.38 -5.42
N THR A 33 -0.89 -1.76 -4.77
CA THR A 33 -1.50 -2.20 -3.49
C THR A 33 -3.02 -2.35 -3.62
N PRO A 34 -3.51 -3.45 -4.21
CA PRO A 34 -4.90 -3.56 -4.68
C PRO A 34 -5.95 -3.48 -3.56
N ALA A 35 -5.58 -3.84 -2.34
CA ALA A 35 -6.51 -3.84 -1.20
C ALA A 35 -6.74 -2.44 -0.59
N HIS A 36 -5.89 -1.46 -0.94
CA HIS A 36 -5.82 -0.15 -0.28
C HIS A 36 -5.83 1.03 -1.28
N SER A 37 -6.06 0.76 -2.57
CA SER A 37 -6.16 1.77 -3.62
C SER A 37 -7.09 1.27 -4.73
N MET A 38 -8.10 2.07 -5.08
CA MET A 38 -9.05 1.74 -6.14
C MET A 38 -8.37 1.65 -7.51
N SER A 39 -7.44 2.58 -7.81
CA SER A 39 -6.65 2.58 -9.04
C SER A 39 -5.81 1.31 -9.16
N ASP A 40 -5.22 0.87 -8.05
CA ASP A 40 -4.39 -0.32 -8.00
C ASP A 40 -5.24 -1.60 -8.15
N ALA A 41 -6.47 -1.59 -7.63
CA ALA A 41 -7.41 -2.70 -7.78
C ALA A 41 -7.79 -2.94 -9.26
N GLU A 42 -7.96 -1.88 -10.05
CA GLU A 42 -8.22 -2.00 -11.49
C GLU A 42 -7.00 -2.58 -12.23
N LEU A 43 -5.80 -2.08 -11.93
CA LEU A 43 -4.53 -2.61 -12.44
C LEU A 43 -4.34 -4.09 -12.08
N ALA A 44 -4.68 -4.47 -10.85
CA ALA A 44 -4.63 -5.85 -10.38
C ALA A 44 -5.59 -6.75 -11.14
N LYS A 45 -6.83 -6.32 -11.34
CA LYS A 45 -7.84 -7.07 -12.09
C LYS A 45 -7.41 -7.30 -13.54
N LYS A 46 -6.86 -6.28 -14.20
CA LYS A 46 -6.35 -6.37 -15.58
C LYS A 46 -5.18 -7.35 -15.71
N ASN A 47 -4.37 -7.50 -14.67
CA ASN A 47 -3.14 -8.28 -14.71
C ASN A 47 -3.17 -9.57 -13.87
N ASN A 48 -4.35 -9.94 -13.35
CA ASN A 48 -4.57 -11.08 -12.46
C ASN A 48 -3.63 -11.11 -11.25
N LEU A 49 -3.50 -9.96 -10.56
CA LEU A 49 -2.69 -9.86 -9.34
C LEU A 49 -3.51 -10.22 -8.09
N PRO A 50 -2.89 -10.88 -7.09
CA PRO A 50 -3.56 -11.17 -5.83
C PRO A 50 -3.86 -9.88 -5.05
N THR A 51 -4.99 -9.87 -4.36
CA THR A 51 -5.36 -8.79 -3.44
C THR A 51 -5.10 -9.25 -2.01
N ILE A 52 -4.15 -8.61 -1.32
CA ILE A 52 -3.73 -8.97 0.04
C ILE A 52 -4.09 -7.81 0.97
N PRO A 53 -5.14 -7.93 1.80
CA PRO A 53 -5.48 -6.90 2.78
C PRO A 53 -4.50 -6.92 3.94
N VAL A 54 -3.84 -5.78 4.19
CA VAL A 54 -2.85 -5.59 5.26
C VAL A 54 -3.47 -4.86 6.46
N ILE A 55 -4.38 -3.92 6.20
CA ILE A 55 -5.06 -3.11 7.21
C ILE A 55 -6.44 -3.70 7.51
N GLY A 56 -6.81 -3.77 8.79
CA GLY A 56 -8.14 -4.17 9.25
C GLY A 56 -9.11 -3.00 9.42
N GLU A 57 -10.40 -3.30 9.57
CA GLU A 57 -11.47 -2.29 9.75
C GLU A 57 -11.29 -1.42 11.01
N ASN A 58 -10.54 -1.90 11.99
CA ASN A 58 -10.18 -1.16 13.20
C ASN A 58 -8.99 -0.20 13.01
N GLY A 59 -8.46 -0.05 11.79
CA GLY A 59 -7.29 0.79 11.51
C GLY A 59 -5.98 0.22 12.09
N LEU A 60 -5.94 -1.08 12.39
CA LEU A 60 -4.72 -1.78 12.82
C LEU A 60 -4.19 -2.68 11.70
N ILE A 61 -2.89 -2.91 11.69
CA ILE A 61 -2.26 -3.91 10.83
C ILE A 61 -2.74 -5.32 11.25
N LYS A 62 -3.16 -6.14 10.29
CA LYS A 62 -3.63 -7.51 10.54
C LYS A 62 -2.50 -8.40 11.08
N SER A 63 -2.85 -9.57 11.59
CA SER A 63 -1.87 -10.57 12.02
C SER A 63 -1.05 -11.11 10.83
N GLY A 64 0.21 -11.45 11.06
CA GLY A 64 1.07 -12.10 10.05
C GLY A 64 2.16 -11.19 9.47
N PHE A 65 2.20 -9.91 9.87
CA PHE A 65 3.21 -8.94 9.44
C PHE A 65 4.30 -8.72 10.50
N GLY A 66 4.66 -9.79 11.22
CA GLY A 66 5.70 -9.79 12.24
C GLY A 66 5.46 -8.72 13.32
N LYS A 67 6.51 -7.94 13.62
CA LYS A 67 6.50 -6.88 14.65
C LYS A 67 5.54 -5.72 14.36
N PHE A 68 4.99 -5.63 13.14
CA PHE A 68 4.04 -4.58 12.77
C PHE A 68 2.59 -4.98 13.04
N SER A 69 2.32 -6.27 13.26
CA SER A 69 0.97 -6.78 13.52
C SER A 69 0.36 -6.10 14.74
N GLY A 70 -0.88 -5.62 14.62
CA GLY A 70 -1.62 -4.97 15.70
C GLY A 70 -1.27 -3.50 15.95
N LEU A 71 -0.27 -2.95 15.26
CA LEU A 71 0.02 -1.52 15.35
C LEU A 71 -1.05 -0.69 14.62
N PRO A 72 -1.38 0.52 15.11
CA PRO A 72 -2.13 1.51 14.35
C PRO A 72 -1.40 1.86 13.04
N VAL A 73 -2.15 2.09 11.95
CA VAL A 73 -1.57 2.34 10.61
C VAL A 73 -0.53 3.45 10.59
N LEU A 74 -0.75 4.55 11.31
CA LEU A 74 0.18 5.68 11.36
C LEU A 74 1.48 5.31 12.09
N GLU A 75 1.39 4.57 13.20
CA GLU A 75 2.56 4.07 13.93
C GLU A 75 3.32 3.03 13.11
N ALA A 76 2.59 2.12 12.45
CA ALA A 76 3.17 1.13 11.55
C ALA A 76 3.93 1.80 10.39
N ARG A 77 3.38 2.87 9.79
CA ARG A 77 4.05 3.62 8.72
C ARG A 77 5.41 4.16 9.18
N LEU A 78 5.47 4.76 10.36
CA LEU A 78 6.72 5.29 10.93
C LEU A 78 7.71 4.15 11.24
N ALA A 79 7.24 3.08 11.88
CA ALA A 79 8.06 1.93 12.22
C ALA A 79 8.62 1.20 10.97
N ILE A 80 7.84 1.14 9.89
CA ILE A 80 8.27 0.59 8.60
C ILE A 80 9.31 1.48 7.96
N ALA A 81 9.12 2.81 7.96
CA ALA A 81 10.09 3.75 7.39
C ALA A 81 11.46 3.64 8.08
N GLU A 82 11.49 3.59 9.41
CA GLU A 82 12.73 3.37 10.16
C GLU A 82 13.35 2.00 9.86
N ALA A 83 12.53 0.94 9.81
CA ALA A 83 13.03 -0.40 9.47
C ALA A 83 13.60 -0.49 8.03
N LEU A 84 13.05 0.28 7.07
CA LEU A 84 13.60 0.37 5.72
C LEU A 84 14.91 1.14 5.70
N LYS A 85 15.03 2.20 6.51
CA LYS A 85 16.26 2.97 6.67
C LYS A 85 17.38 2.13 7.28
N ASP A 86 17.09 1.39 8.35
CA ASP A 86 18.04 0.50 9.02
C ASP A 86 18.58 -0.61 8.10
N LYS A 87 17.77 -1.03 7.13
CA LYS A 87 18.16 -2.04 6.12
C LYS A 87 18.71 -1.44 4.83
N GLU A 88 18.94 -0.13 4.78
CA GLU A 88 19.42 0.58 3.58
C GLU A 88 18.52 0.40 2.35
N LEU A 89 17.22 0.13 2.57
CA LEU A 89 16.21 -0.01 1.52
C LEU A 89 15.47 1.30 1.21
N LEU A 90 15.60 2.30 2.08
CA LEU A 90 15.05 3.63 1.87
C LEU A 90 16.09 4.53 1.16
N LYS A 91 15.85 4.83 -0.12
CA LYS A 91 16.78 5.65 -0.92
C LYS A 91 16.63 7.14 -0.70
N ASP A 92 15.40 7.64 -0.63
CA ASP A 92 15.09 9.06 -0.48
C ASP A 92 13.75 9.24 0.25
N SER A 93 13.57 10.40 0.88
CA SER A 93 12.33 10.78 1.55
C SER A 93 12.13 12.29 1.44
N SER A 94 10.99 12.71 0.89
CA SER A 94 10.65 14.12 0.73
C SER A 94 9.19 14.39 1.11
N THR A 95 8.89 15.64 1.46
CA THR A 95 7.52 16.08 1.71
C THR A 95 6.89 16.53 0.40
N MET A 96 5.66 16.09 0.14
CA MET A 96 4.89 16.51 -1.01
C MET A 96 3.44 16.81 -0.62
N ILE A 97 2.78 17.66 -1.40
CA ILE A 97 1.34 17.88 -1.27
C ILE A 97 0.62 16.67 -1.87
N ASN A 98 -0.18 16.00 -1.05
CA ASN A 98 -0.97 14.85 -1.44
C ASN A 98 -2.47 15.23 -1.46
N ASN A 99 -3.21 14.76 -2.46
CA ASN A 99 -4.65 14.92 -2.53
C ASN A 99 -5.32 13.78 -1.74
N LEU A 100 -5.72 14.07 -0.51
CA LEU A 100 -6.24 13.07 0.43
C LEU A 100 -7.77 13.05 0.42
N SER A 101 -8.36 11.86 0.27
CA SER A 101 -9.79 11.68 0.49
C SER A 101 -10.11 11.73 1.99
N VAL A 102 -11.08 12.56 2.36
CA VAL A 102 -11.50 12.76 3.75
C VAL A 102 -13.00 12.51 3.90
N CYS A 103 -13.40 12.02 5.07
CA CYS A 103 -14.80 11.81 5.42
C CYS A 103 -15.52 13.16 5.51
N TYR A 104 -16.62 13.32 4.78
CA TYR A 104 -17.38 14.59 4.76
C TYR A 104 -17.96 15.01 6.13
N ARG A 105 -18.08 14.09 7.09
CA ARG A 105 -18.69 14.36 8.41
C ARG A 105 -17.68 14.72 9.49
N CYS A 106 -16.58 13.98 9.55
CA CYS A 106 -15.59 14.11 10.62
C CYS A 106 -14.24 14.61 10.13
N GLU A 107 -14.09 14.83 8.82
CA GLU A 107 -12.88 15.33 8.16
C GLU A 107 -11.65 14.43 8.32
N MET A 108 -11.84 13.22 8.85
CA MET A 108 -10.78 12.24 9.02
C MET A 108 -10.41 11.60 7.66
N PRO A 109 -9.13 11.27 7.45
CA PRO A 109 -8.68 10.54 6.27
C PRO A 109 -9.45 9.23 6.07
N ILE A 110 -9.84 8.93 4.83
CA ILE A 110 -10.49 7.67 4.46
C ILE A 110 -9.42 6.62 4.15
N GLU A 111 -9.58 5.42 4.73
CA GLU A 111 -8.79 4.24 4.40
C GLU A 111 -9.59 3.32 3.46
N PRO A 112 -9.13 3.07 2.22
CA PRO A 112 -9.76 2.10 1.34
C PRO A 112 -9.55 0.67 1.87
N LEU A 113 -10.65 -0.06 2.03
CA LEU A 113 -10.65 -1.45 2.46
C LEU A 113 -11.53 -2.30 1.53
N VAL A 114 -11.10 -3.54 1.30
CA VAL A 114 -11.90 -4.53 0.56
C VAL A 114 -12.94 -5.10 1.51
N SER A 115 -14.22 -4.94 1.14
CA SER A 115 -15.37 -5.46 1.88
C SER A 115 -16.42 -5.96 0.90
N GLU A 116 -17.22 -6.93 1.32
CA GLU A 116 -18.47 -7.26 0.63
C GLU A 116 -19.43 -6.08 0.78
N GLN A 117 -20.03 -5.66 -0.32
CA GLN A 117 -20.93 -4.51 -0.40
C GLN A 117 -22.06 -4.82 -1.38
N TRP A 118 -23.19 -4.14 -1.19
CA TRP A 118 -24.34 -4.23 -2.08
C TRP A 118 -24.29 -3.10 -3.11
N PHE A 119 -24.38 -3.45 -4.39
CA PHE A 119 -24.40 -2.50 -5.51
C PHE A 119 -25.78 -2.53 -6.17
N VAL A 120 -26.25 -1.37 -6.65
CA VAL A 120 -27.52 -1.19 -7.37
C VAL A 120 -27.25 -1.00 -8.85
#